data_AF-A0A2G2MHD0-F1
#
_entry.id   AF-A0A2G2MHD0-F1
#
_cell.length_a   1.000
_cell.length_b   1.000
_cell.length_c   1.000
_cell.angle_alpha   90.00
_cell.angle_beta   90.00
_cell.angle_gamma   90.00
#
_symmetry.space_group_name_H-M   'P 1'
#
loop_
_entity.id
_entity.type
_entity.pdbx_description
1 polymer ?
#
loop_
_entity_poly.entity_id
_entity_poly.type
_entity_poly.pdbx_seq_one_letter_code
_entity_poly.pdbx_strand_id
1 'polypeptide(L)'
;MYYITNQTNQVIAADDSLLQALNLESIDELIKKILLEEISFTTLSQESMEIVTPADTLTYMIQKSSLSSMLGALNLIQLNAVPEEEEETLSILDDDLISIKDGLPEDESKEEEEETVHETRDENELFELTLPDETEEVITYNKKISLTQEEETLSVLDDDPISIKDNFIADESKEEDELFELTLPVIPEETIDEIVLANTADSIIAQENIEESTPTLDSTPIVIDLYEVSEMIGISTEDYNTFLNEYIDAAISLEQDLQSTDNEKRSSAITTLAQLADILQLPEVNTMVKQLSLESENNHTTSVEWFYNTLSRLTTIQSNEIQTTQDTEESSIEDEIVLNAPASDTIEEKNGFGTISLEGIKPIHFDFQLEAAANDLSLPVELIEEFVHDFIEQARIETKKMLLSYEEGDLDSIQKIGHLLKGASSNLRINALSDTLYDIQFCEDSNQLENFIKRYWAHFLSFEQQINIISK
;
A
#
# COMPACT_ATOMS: atom_id res chain seq x y z
N MET A 1 -16.02 -21.14 17.27
CA MET A 1 -15.49 -21.02 15.89
C MET A 1 -14.77 -19.69 15.79
N TYR A 2 -13.78 -19.57 14.92
CA TYR A 2 -12.93 -18.38 14.84
C TYR A 2 -12.64 -17.99 13.40
N TYR A 3 -12.55 -16.71 13.15
CA TYR A 3 -11.99 -16.19 11.90
C TYR A 3 -11.29 -14.86 12.14
N ILE A 4 -10.40 -14.49 11.22
CA ILE A 4 -9.62 -13.26 11.28
C ILE A 4 -10.05 -12.36 10.13
N THR A 5 -10.22 -11.07 10.43
CA THR A 5 -10.44 -10.03 9.43
C THR A 5 -9.34 -8.98 9.45
N ASN A 6 -9.11 -8.33 8.31
CA ASN A 6 -8.22 -7.18 8.20
C ASN A 6 -8.93 -5.86 8.59
N GLN A 7 -8.27 -4.72 8.36
CA GLN A 7 -8.82 -3.38 8.64
C GLN A 7 -10.08 -3.05 7.83
N THR A 8 -10.26 -3.67 6.65
CA THR A 8 -11.43 -3.48 5.79
C THR A 8 -12.53 -4.52 6.07
N ASN A 9 -12.43 -5.27 7.17
CA ASN A 9 -13.33 -6.36 7.57
C ASN A 9 -13.41 -7.54 6.57
N GLN A 10 -12.41 -7.70 5.70
CA GLN A 10 -12.32 -8.88 4.83
C GLN A 10 -11.79 -10.08 5.59
N VAL A 11 -12.41 -11.25 5.41
CA VAL A 11 -11.97 -12.52 6.02
C VAL A 11 -10.68 -12.98 5.36
N ILE A 12 -9.62 -13.16 6.17
CA ILE A 12 -8.29 -13.60 5.69
C ILE A 12 -7.90 -14.99 6.20
N ALA A 13 -8.54 -15.46 7.28
CA ALA A 13 -8.32 -16.79 7.82
C ALA A 13 -9.58 -17.25 8.57
N ALA A 14 -9.85 -18.55 8.59
CA ALA A 14 -10.93 -19.18 9.34
C ALA A 14 -10.45 -20.50 9.95
N ASP A 15 -11.02 -20.90 11.09
CA ASP A 15 -10.79 -22.22 11.65
C ASP A 15 -11.60 -23.30 10.94
N ASP A 16 -11.13 -24.55 11.02
CA ASP A 16 -11.80 -25.70 10.40
C ASP A 16 -13.24 -25.87 10.89
N SER A 17 -13.53 -25.43 12.12
CA SER A 17 -14.87 -25.52 12.69
C SER A 17 -15.87 -24.59 11.99
N LEU A 18 -15.46 -23.36 11.66
CA LEU A 18 -16.29 -22.44 10.85
C LEU A 18 -16.50 -23.00 9.44
N LEU A 19 -15.43 -23.49 8.80
CA LEU A 19 -15.52 -24.07 7.45
C LEU A 19 -16.48 -25.26 7.41
N GLN A 20 -16.40 -26.15 8.41
CA GLN A 20 -17.33 -27.29 8.54
C GLN A 20 -18.77 -26.84 8.79
N ALA A 21 -19.00 -25.81 9.62
CA ALA A 21 -20.34 -25.28 9.88
C ALA A 21 -20.99 -24.69 8.62
N LEU A 22 -20.19 -24.14 7.70
CA LEU A 22 -20.63 -23.59 6.42
C LEU A 22 -20.58 -24.61 5.27
N ASN A 23 -20.22 -25.86 5.55
CA ASN A 23 -20.04 -26.94 4.57
C ASN A 23 -19.07 -26.56 3.44
N LEU A 24 -17.90 -26.04 3.81
CA LEU A 24 -16.82 -25.62 2.91
C LEU A 24 -15.57 -26.47 3.13
N GLU A 25 -14.81 -26.74 2.06
CA GLU A 25 -13.60 -27.56 2.13
C GLU A 25 -12.33 -26.74 2.43
N SER A 26 -12.35 -25.43 2.14
CA SER A 26 -11.16 -24.57 2.28
C SER A 26 -11.52 -23.09 2.50
N ILE A 27 -10.55 -22.31 2.97
CA ILE A 27 -10.64 -20.86 3.09
C ILE A 27 -10.83 -20.16 1.73
N ASP A 28 -10.20 -20.68 0.67
CA ASP A 28 -10.33 -20.12 -0.68
C ASP A 28 -11.78 -20.24 -1.19
N GLU A 29 -12.46 -21.36 -0.88
CA GLU A 29 -13.88 -21.53 -1.19
C GLU A 29 -14.75 -20.54 -0.42
N LEU A 30 -14.45 -20.29 0.86
CA LEU A 30 -15.14 -19.29 1.67
C LEU A 30 -14.99 -17.89 1.06
N ILE A 31 -13.76 -17.46 0.76
CA ILE A 31 -13.50 -16.14 0.17
C ILE A 31 -14.22 -16.00 -1.17
N LYS A 32 -14.17 -17.03 -2.02
CA LYS A 32 -14.87 -17.04 -3.31
C LYS A 32 -16.39 -16.88 -3.15
N LYS A 33 -17.01 -17.58 -2.19
CA LYS A 33 -18.45 -17.47 -1.94
C LYS A 33 -18.85 -16.14 -1.33
N ILE A 34 -17.99 -15.51 -0.54
CA ILE A 34 -18.20 -14.13 -0.05
C ILE A 34 -18.18 -13.15 -1.22
N LEU A 35 -17.19 -13.25 -2.13
CA LEU A 35 -17.08 -12.38 -3.30
C LEU A 35 -18.26 -12.52 -4.28
N LEU A 36 -18.87 -13.71 -4.35
CA LEU A 36 -20.07 -13.98 -5.14
C LEU A 36 -21.38 -13.61 -4.42
N GLU A 37 -21.30 -13.03 -3.22
CA GLU A 37 -22.44 -12.69 -2.36
C GLU A 37 -23.31 -13.91 -1.97
N GLU A 38 -22.78 -15.14 -2.08
CA GLU A 38 -23.47 -16.36 -1.66
C GLU A 38 -23.43 -16.53 -0.14
N ILE A 39 -22.35 -16.06 0.50
CA ILE A 39 -22.21 -16.03 1.97
C ILE A 39 -21.97 -14.59 2.39
N SER A 40 -22.74 -14.10 3.37
CA SER A 40 -22.54 -12.76 3.93
C SER A 40 -22.49 -12.78 5.45
N PHE A 41 -21.63 -11.94 6.01
CA PHE A 41 -21.45 -11.75 7.45
C PHE A 41 -22.03 -10.38 7.81
N THR A 42 -23.19 -10.36 8.45
CA THR A 42 -23.88 -9.13 8.83
C THR A 42 -23.83 -8.96 10.35
N THR A 43 -23.22 -7.88 10.82
CA THR A 43 -23.21 -7.54 12.24
C THR A 43 -24.54 -6.91 12.63
N LEU A 44 -25.33 -7.60 13.46
CA LEU A 44 -26.64 -7.12 13.95
C LEU A 44 -26.46 -6.18 15.16
N SER A 45 -25.47 -6.45 16.02
CA SER A 45 -25.15 -5.63 17.19
C SER A 45 -23.66 -5.75 17.54
N GLN A 46 -23.19 -5.07 18.59
CA GLN A 46 -21.80 -5.19 19.05
C GLN A 46 -21.41 -6.63 19.47
N GLU A 47 -22.40 -7.44 19.85
CA GLU A 47 -22.20 -8.79 20.38
C GLU A 47 -22.90 -9.88 19.57
N SER A 48 -23.56 -9.54 18.45
CA SER A 48 -24.25 -10.52 17.61
C SER A 48 -24.00 -10.34 16.12
N MET A 49 -23.90 -11.48 15.43
CA MET A 49 -23.67 -11.56 13.99
C MET A 49 -24.57 -12.62 13.36
N GLU A 50 -25.03 -12.30 12.17
CA GLU A 50 -25.79 -13.18 11.30
C GLU A 50 -24.93 -13.59 10.12
N ILE A 51 -24.83 -14.90 9.88
CA ILE A 51 -24.19 -15.47 8.70
C ILE A 51 -25.30 -15.99 7.80
N VAL A 52 -25.49 -15.33 6.67
CA VAL A 52 -26.48 -15.72 5.66
C VAL A 52 -25.79 -16.60 4.64
N THR A 53 -26.33 -17.80 4.43
CA THR A 53 -25.93 -18.72 3.37
C THR A 53 -27.12 -18.97 2.43
N PRO A 54 -26.93 -19.62 1.26
CA PRO A 54 -28.05 -19.92 0.37
C PRO A 54 -29.04 -20.94 0.96
N ALA A 55 -28.60 -21.73 1.95
CA ALA A 55 -29.41 -22.76 2.59
C ALA A 55 -30.15 -22.21 3.82
N ASP A 56 -29.39 -21.57 4.72
CA ASP A 56 -29.85 -21.20 6.06
C ASP A 56 -29.27 -19.85 6.49
N THR A 57 -29.89 -19.25 7.51
CA THR A 57 -29.40 -18.06 8.19
C THR A 57 -29.07 -18.41 9.63
N LEU A 58 -27.81 -18.23 10.01
CA LEU A 58 -27.26 -18.67 11.29
C LEU A 58 -26.90 -17.46 12.14
N THR A 59 -27.39 -17.40 13.37
CA THR A 59 -27.09 -16.30 14.31
C THR A 59 -26.09 -16.76 15.38
N TYR A 60 -25.06 -15.96 15.60
CA TYR A 60 -23.99 -16.21 16.56
C TYR A 60 -23.76 -15.01 17.48
N MET A 61 -23.39 -15.29 18.73
CA MET A 61 -22.79 -14.28 19.61
C MET A 61 -21.33 -14.12 19.25
N ILE A 62 -20.85 -12.87 19.16
CA ILE A 62 -19.48 -12.56 18.75
C ILE A 62 -18.66 -11.94 19.88
N GLN A 63 -17.39 -12.31 19.95
CA GLN A 63 -16.37 -11.61 20.73
C GLN A 63 -15.25 -11.16 19.79
N LYS A 64 -14.97 -9.86 19.77
CA LYS A 64 -13.97 -9.25 18.89
C LYS A 64 -12.73 -8.87 19.70
N SER A 65 -11.57 -9.37 19.28
CA SER A 65 -10.27 -9.05 19.86
C SER A 65 -9.36 -8.44 18.81
N SER A 66 -8.82 -7.24 19.07
CA SER A 66 -7.86 -6.61 18.18
C SER A 66 -6.51 -7.32 18.30
N LEU A 67 -5.90 -7.62 17.15
CA LEU A 67 -4.57 -8.18 17.02
C LEU A 67 -3.67 -7.18 16.27
N SER A 68 -2.43 -7.03 16.71
CA SER A 68 -1.42 -6.28 15.97
C SER A 68 -0.49 -7.28 15.31
N SER A 69 -0.41 -7.24 13.97
CA SER A 69 0.48 -8.08 13.17
C SER A 69 1.42 -7.21 12.34
N MET A 70 2.43 -7.82 11.73
CA MET A 70 3.24 -7.16 10.70
C MET A 70 2.40 -6.76 9.48
N LEU A 71 1.28 -7.46 9.24
CA LEU A 71 0.28 -7.15 8.20
C LEU A 71 -0.69 -6.02 8.59
N GLY A 72 -0.44 -5.33 9.71
CA GLY A 72 -1.29 -4.26 10.23
C GLY A 72 -2.25 -4.71 11.32
N ALA A 73 -3.29 -3.91 11.55
CA ALA A 73 -4.31 -4.21 12.56
C ALA A 73 -5.28 -5.27 12.03
N LEU A 74 -5.34 -6.40 12.73
CA LEU A 74 -6.24 -7.50 12.43
C LEU A 74 -7.29 -7.62 13.54
N ASN A 75 -8.42 -8.23 13.25
CA ASN A 75 -9.43 -8.54 14.24
C ASN A 75 -9.68 -10.05 14.27
N LEU A 76 -9.46 -10.67 15.42
CA LEU A 76 -9.92 -12.03 15.70
C LEU A 76 -11.37 -11.96 16.14
N ILE A 77 -12.24 -12.69 15.44
CA ILE A 77 -13.65 -12.79 15.76
C ILE A 77 -13.95 -14.22 16.19
N GLN A 78 -14.38 -14.36 17.44
CA GLN A 78 -14.86 -15.61 18.01
C GLN A 78 -16.38 -15.67 17.90
N LEU A 79 -16.89 -16.75 17.31
CA LEU A 79 -18.31 -17.05 17.18
C LEU A 79 -18.72 -18.13 18.18
N ASN A 80 -19.70 -17.80 19.00
CA ASN A 80 -20.33 -18.70 19.96
C ASN A 80 -21.78 -18.94 19.52
N ALA A 81 -22.19 -20.21 19.43
CA ALA A 81 -23.58 -20.56 19.13
C ALA A 81 -24.48 -19.98 20.21
N VAL A 82 -25.55 -19.30 19.81
CA VAL A 82 -26.63 -18.95 20.73
C VAL A 82 -27.23 -20.28 21.17
N PRO A 83 -27.24 -20.62 22.47
CA PRO A 83 -27.95 -21.81 22.92
C PRO A 83 -29.40 -21.64 22.48
N GLU A 84 -29.89 -22.58 21.67
CA GLU A 84 -31.32 -22.70 21.42
C GLU A 84 -31.96 -22.89 22.79
N GLU A 85 -32.50 -21.81 23.37
CA GLU A 85 -33.48 -21.96 24.43
C GLU A 85 -34.59 -22.77 23.77
N GLU A 86 -34.71 -24.03 24.19
CA GLU A 86 -35.81 -24.89 23.79
C GLU A 86 -37.07 -24.05 23.95
N GLU A 87 -37.64 -23.60 22.83
CA GLU A 87 -38.94 -22.96 22.85
C GLU A 87 -39.88 -24.00 23.45
N GLU A 88 -40.14 -23.87 24.76
CA GLU A 88 -41.21 -24.58 25.42
C GLU A 88 -42.47 -24.16 24.65
N THR A 89 -42.88 -25.03 23.73
CA THR A 89 -44.12 -24.92 22.99
C THR A 89 -45.26 -24.97 23.99
N LEU A 90 -45.61 -23.81 24.58
CA LEU A 90 -46.87 -23.59 25.28
C LEU A 90 -47.98 -23.63 24.24
N SER A 91 -48.40 -24.85 23.92
CA SER A 91 -49.69 -25.14 23.29
C SER A 91 -50.80 -24.72 24.25
N ILE A 92 -51.21 -23.46 24.17
CA ILE A 92 -52.48 -23.00 24.74
C ILE A 92 -53.57 -23.44 23.76
N LEU A 93 -54.23 -24.53 24.11
CA LEU A 93 -55.51 -24.93 23.56
C LEU A 93 -56.61 -23.98 24.07
N ASP A 94 -57.43 -23.59 23.10
CA ASP A 94 -58.89 -23.43 23.13
C ASP A 94 -59.55 -22.31 23.97
N ASP A 95 -60.21 -21.47 23.16
CA ASP A 95 -61.61 -21.07 23.27
C ASP A 95 -62.07 -20.09 24.37
N ASP A 96 -62.58 -18.99 23.81
CA ASP A 96 -63.89 -18.42 24.08
C ASP A 96 -64.03 -17.25 25.07
N LEU A 97 -64.62 -16.18 24.49
CA LEU A 97 -65.67 -15.34 25.08
C LEU A 97 -65.27 -14.33 26.18
N ILE A 98 -65.24 -13.03 25.81
CA ILE A 98 -66.28 -12.02 26.13
C ILE A 98 -65.76 -10.59 25.91
N SER A 99 -66.45 -9.86 25.02
CA SER A 99 -66.49 -8.40 24.98
C SER A 99 -67.19 -7.82 26.22
N ILE A 100 -66.66 -6.72 26.79
CA ILE A 100 -67.35 -5.54 27.39
C ILE A 100 -66.21 -4.59 27.85
N LYS A 101 -65.96 -3.42 27.24
CA LYS A 101 -66.61 -2.10 27.35
C LYS A 101 -66.29 -1.29 28.62
N ASP A 102 -65.90 -0.04 28.37
CA ASP A 102 -65.96 1.19 29.20
C ASP A 102 -64.90 1.44 30.31
N GLY A 103 -64.29 2.64 30.27
CA GLY A 103 -64.00 3.44 31.48
C GLY A 103 -62.57 3.95 31.72
N LEU A 104 -62.26 5.17 31.26
CA LEU A 104 -61.33 6.14 31.90
C LEU A 104 -61.77 6.49 33.35
N PRO A 105 -61.05 7.31 34.18
CA PRO A 105 -59.68 7.87 34.13
C PRO A 105 -58.92 7.79 35.49
N GLU A 106 -57.72 8.44 35.57
CA GLU A 106 -57.06 9.12 36.72
C GLU A 106 -56.93 8.33 38.06
N ASP A 107 -55.81 8.27 38.80
CA ASP A 107 -55.10 9.40 39.39
C ASP A 107 -53.95 8.90 40.31
N GLU A 108 -53.01 9.81 40.59
CA GLU A 108 -52.26 10.04 41.84
C GLU A 108 -51.56 8.91 42.65
N SER A 109 -50.22 8.99 42.60
CA SER A 109 -49.32 9.31 43.74
C SER A 109 -48.86 8.24 44.75
N LYS A 110 -47.64 8.50 45.27
CA LYS A 110 -47.01 8.15 46.56
C LYS A 110 -46.08 6.92 46.61
N GLU A 111 -44.78 7.17 46.80
CA GLU A 111 -44.00 7.26 48.07
C GLU A 111 -43.43 5.86 48.40
N GLU A 112 -42.11 5.73 48.22
CA GLU A 112 -41.13 5.49 49.30
C GLU A 112 -41.17 4.07 49.85
N GLU A 113 -40.08 3.32 49.66
CA GLU A 113 -39.39 2.66 50.77
C GLU A 113 -37.99 2.19 50.34
N GLU A 114 -37.01 2.60 51.15
CA GLU A 114 -35.63 2.13 51.18
C GLU A 114 -35.59 0.66 51.63
N GLU A 115 -34.72 -0.16 51.04
CA GLU A 115 -34.13 -1.27 51.80
C GLU A 115 -32.69 -1.54 51.35
N THR A 116 -31.77 -1.20 52.24
CA THR A 116 -30.35 -1.55 52.25
C THR A 116 -30.16 -2.97 52.76
N VAL A 117 -29.42 -3.84 52.04
CA VAL A 117 -28.70 -4.96 52.68
C VAL A 117 -27.34 -5.18 51.99
N HIS A 118 -26.31 -5.15 52.83
CA HIS A 118 -24.92 -5.56 52.61
C HIS A 118 -24.79 -7.01 52.12
N GLU A 119 -23.82 -7.29 51.24
CA GLU A 119 -22.86 -8.36 51.51
C GLU A 119 -21.55 -8.17 50.72
N THR A 120 -20.48 -8.03 51.49
CA THR A 120 -19.08 -8.12 51.08
C THR A 120 -18.70 -9.57 50.86
N ARG A 121 -18.02 -9.91 49.76
CA ARG A 121 -17.20 -11.12 49.70
C ARG A 121 -15.92 -10.87 48.90
N ASP A 122 -14.84 -10.74 49.67
CA ASP A 122 -13.47 -11.00 49.25
C ASP A 122 -13.35 -12.45 48.77
N GLU A 123 -12.82 -12.69 47.57
CA GLU A 123 -12.02 -13.88 47.26
C GLU A 123 -10.86 -13.49 46.32
N ASN A 124 -9.70 -13.23 46.93
CA ASN A 124 -8.39 -13.34 46.31
C ASN A 124 -8.04 -14.84 46.17
N GLU A 125 -8.04 -15.37 44.94
CA GLU A 125 -7.31 -16.59 44.56
C GLU A 125 -6.74 -16.33 43.15
N LEU A 126 -5.53 -15.79 43.01
CA LEU A 126 -4.24 -16.49 43.06
C LEU A 126 -4.20 -17.76 42.18
N PHE A 127 -4.20 -17.58 40.85
CA PHE A 127 -3.73 -18.62 39.93
C PHE A 127 -2.24 -18.41 39.62
N GLU A 128 -1.43 -19.22 40.29
CA GLU A 128 -0.01 -19.44 40.05
C GLU A 128 0.11 -20.38 38.82
N LEU A 129 0.43 -19.84 37.65
CA LEU A 129 0.70 -20.64 36.45
C LEU A 129 2.14 -21.17 36.51
N THR A 130 2.26 -22.44 36.87
CA THR A 130 3.50 -23.22 36.74
C THR A 130 3.74 -23.57 35.28
N LEU A 131 4.85 -23.07 34.72
CA LEU A 131 5.41 -23.51 33.45
C LEU A 131 5.94 -24.95 33.60
N PRO A 132 5.58 -25.90 32.72
CA PRO A 132 6.31 -27.16 32.62
C PRO A 132 7.59 -26.98 31.81
N ASP A 133 8.66 -27.57 32.35
CA ASP A 133 10.02 -27.64 31.82
C ASP A 133 10.12 -28.03 30.34
N GLU A 134 11.07 -27.39 29.68
CA GLU A 134 11.62 -27.76 28.38
C GLU A 134 12.25 -29.15 28.44
N THR A 135 11.66 -30.11 27.72
CA THR A 135 12.38 -31.32 27.29
C THR A 135 12.36 -31.38 25.76
N GLU A 136 13.56 -31.26 25.20
CA GLU A 136 13.89 -31.49 23.81
C GLU A 136 13.40 -32.87 23.34
N GLU A 137 12.46 -32.90 22.37
CA GLU A 137 12.24 -34.09 21.54
C GLU A 137 12.35 -33.73 20.06
N VAL A 138 13.45 -34.22 19.48
CA VAL A 138 13.76 -34.25 18.05
C VAL A 138 12.81 -35.22 17.36
N ILE A 139 11.90 -34.72 16.52
CA ILE A 139 11.06 -35.56 15.65
C ILE A 139 11.57 -35.46 14.21
N THR A 140 12.15 -36.55 13.74
CA THR A 140 12.56 -36.80 12.36
C THR A 140 11.37 -37.35 11.58
N TYR A 141 10.91 -36.62 10.55
CA TYR A 141 9.86 -37.12 9.65
C TYR A 141 10.47 -37.89 8.47
N ASN A 142 10.32 -39.22 8.50
CA ASN A 142 10.47 -40.09 7.33
C ASN A 142 9.10 -40.30 6.67
N LYS A 143 8.82 -39.59 5.57
CA LYS A 143 7.62 -39.80 4.74
C LYS A 143 7.84 -40.98 3.81
N LYS A 144 7.24 -42.11 4.18
CA LYS A 144 7.14 -43.35 3.40
C LYS A 144 6.01 -43.20 2.38
N ILE A 145 6.34 -43.05 1.10
CA ILE A 145 5.38 -43.07 0.00
C ILE A 145 5.01 -44.53 -0.28
N SER A 146 3.71 -44.84 -0.17
CA SER A 146 3.12 -46.10 -0.61
C SER A 146 2.30 -45.81 -1.87
N LEU A 147 2.83 -46.22 -3.02
CA LEU A 147 2.14 -46.20 -4.32
C LEU A 147 1.47 -47.56 -4.53
N THR A 148 0.14 -47.57 -4.57
CA THR A 148 -0.68 -48.70 -5.02
C THR A 148 -0.66 -48.78 -6.55
N GLN A 149 -0.33 -49.97 -7.03
CA GLN A 149 -0.36 -50.38 -8.43
C GLN A 149 -1.80 -50.68 -8.86
N GLU A 150 -2.21 -50.18 -10.02
CA GLU A 150 -3.16 -50.87 -10.89
C GLU A 150 -2.43 -51.25 -12.18
N GLU A 151 -2.53 -52.53 -12.50
CA GLU A 151 -1.97 -53.18 -13.67
C GLU A 151 -2.77 -52.77 -14.91
N GLU A 152 -2.09 -52.40 -16.00
CA GLU A 152 -2.55 -52.81 -17.32
C GLU A 152 -1.37 -53.05 -18.26
N THR A 153 -1.46 -54.21 -18.89
CA THR A 153 -0.44 -54.90 -19.67
C THR A 153 -0.25 -54.29 -21.06
N LEU A 154 0.99 -54.09 -21.51
CA LEU A 154 1.33 -54.42 -22.91
C LEU A 154 2.83 -54.68 -23.09
N SER A 155 3.09 -55.84 -23.70
CA SER A 155 4.36 -56.42 -24.11
C SER A 155 5.02 -55.63 -25.26
N VAL A 156 6.37 -55.68 -25.35
CA VAL A 156 7.17 -56.25 -26.47
C VAL A 156 8.58 -55.61 -26.50
N LEU A 157 9.55 -56.42 -26.04
CA LEU A 157 10.84 -56.78 -26.63
C LEU A 157 11.86 -55.73 -27.15
N ASP A 158 13.05 -55.85 -26.55
CA ASP A 158 14.37 -56.11 -27.17
C ASP A 158 15.45 -55.01 -27.24
N ASP A 159 16.62 -55.48 -26.78
CA ASP A 159 18.01 -55.19 -27.17
C ASP A 159 18.82 -54.06 -26.51
N ASP A 160 19.57 -54.52 -25.50
CA ASP A 160 21.03 -54.49 -25.34
C ASP A 160 21.70 -53.55 -24.32
N PRO A 161 22.63 -54.08 -23.47
CA PRO A 161 23.28 -53.36 -22.41
C PRO A 161 24.68 -52.84 -22.81
N ILE A 162 24.94 -51.55 -22.59
CA ILE A 162 26.32 -51.03 -22.58
C ILE A 162 26.80 -50.90 -21.13
N SER A 163 27.73 -51.78 -20.81
CA SER A 163 28.58 -51.73 -19.62
C SER A 163 29.73 -50.75 -19.86
N ILE A 164 29.90 -49.75 -19.00
CA ILE A 164 31.20 -49.09 -18.79
C ILE A 164 31.45 -48.96 -17.29
N LYS A 165 32.65 -49.40 -16.92
CA LYS A 165 33.20 -49.56 -15.59
C LYS A 165 33.75 -48.26 -15.01
N ASP A 166 33.78 -48.24 -13.69
CA ASP A 166 34.64 -47.49 -12.77
C ASP A 166 36.01 -47.07 -13.33
N ASN A 167 36.42 -45.83 -13.03
CA ASN A 167 37.43 -45.55 -11.99
C ASN A 167 37.96 -44.11 -12.05
N PHE A 168 38.51 -43.68 -10.89
CA PHE A 168 39.51 -42.60 -10.67
C PHE A 168 38.94 -41.16 -10.62
N ILE A 169 39.31 -40.24 -9.72
CA ILE A 169 40.33 -40.09 -8.65
C ILE A 169 39.79 -39.04 -7.65
N ALA A 170 40.13 -39.19 -6.37
CA ALA A 170 40.02 -38.12 -5.38
C ALA A 170 41.19 -37.15 -5.55
N ASP A 171 40.93 -35.84 -5.60
CA ASP A 171 41.94 -34.85 -5.25
C ASP A 171 41.30 -33.59 -4.64
N GLU A 172 41.90 -33.14 -3.55
CA GLU A 172 41.61 -31.90 -2.83
C GLU A 172 42.34 -30.75 -3.52
N SER A 173 41.68 -29.63 -3.79
CA SER A 173 42.27 -28.30 -3.59
C SER A 173 41.26 -27.19 -3.82
N LYS A 174 41.54 -26.11 -3.08
CA LYS A 174 40.92 -24.78 -3.08
C LYS A 174 41.10 -24.08 -4.42
N GLU A 175 40.12 -23.27 -4.81
CA GLU A 175 40.22 -21.97 -5.51
C GLU A 175 38.77 -21.48 -5.71
N GLU A 176 38.41 -20.35 -5.12
CA GLU A 176 38.48 -18.97 -5.63
C GLU A 176 37.29 -18.61 -6.53
N ASP A 177 36.72 -17.45 -6.20
CA ASP A 177 35.57 -16.81 -6.82
C ASP A 177 35.82 -16.53 -8.31
N GLU A 178 35.19 -17.31 -9.19
CA GLU A 178 35.05 -16.93 -10.60
C GLU A 178 33.68 -16.27 -10.84
N LEU A 179 33.76 -14.94 -10.72
CA LEU A 179 32.90 -13.93 -11.28
C LEU A 179 32.51 -14.28 -12.73
N PHE A 180 31.22 -14.37 -13.03
CA PHE A 180 30.69 -14.52 -14.38
C PHE A 180 31.05 -13.29 -15.25
N GLU A 181 32.10 -13.39 -16.06
CA GLU A 181 32.31 -12.51 -17.23
C GLU A 181 31.33 -12.92 -18.34
N LEU A 182 30.16 -12.27 -18.37
CA LEU A 182 29.26 -12.32 -19.52
C LEU A 182 29.82 -11.41 -20.63
N THR A 183 30.58 -11.98 -21.56
CA THR A 183 30.95 -11.28 -22.79
C THR A 183 29.71 -11.08 -23.67
N LEU A 184 29.24 -9.84 -23.78
CA LEU A 184 28.22 -9.44 -24.75
C LEU A 184 28.79 -9.47 -26.19
N PRO A 185 28.00 -9.89 -27.18
CA PRO A 185 28.41 -9.86 -28.59
C PRO A 185 28.52 -8.41 -29.09
N VAL A 186 29.68 -8.07 -29.64
CA VAL A 186 29.92 -6.83 -30.40
C VAL A 186 29.06 -6.85 -31.66
N ILE A 187 28.07 -5.95 -31.73
CA ILE A 187 27.34 -5.67 -32.97
C ILE A 187 28.18 -4.66 -33.78
N PRO A 188 28.46 -4.90 -35.07
CA PRO A 188 29.23 -3.98 -35.89
C PRO A 188 28.41 -2.72 -36.22
N GLU A 189 29.02 -1.57 -36.02
CA GLU A 189 28.52 -0.26 -36.47
C GLU A 189 28.37 -0.26 -38.00
N GLU A 190 27.13 -0.18 -38.49
CA GLU A 190 26.86 0.20 -39.88
C GLU A 190 26.84 1.73 -39.99
N THR A 191 27.75 2.23 -40.81
CA THR A 191 27.88 3.62 -41.24
C THR A 191 26.66 4.03 -42.07
N ILE A 192 25.91 5.03 -41.59
CA ILE A 192 24.82 5.66 -42.34
C ILE A 192 25.42 6.65 -43.35
N ASP A 193 25.26 6.33 -44.63
CA ASP A 193 25.61 7.20 -45.74
C ASP A 193 24.68 8.41 -45.86
N GLU A 194 25.33 9.50 -46.22
CA GLU A 194 24.90 10.85 -46.57
C GLU A 194 23.65 10.90 -47.50
N ILE A 195 22.51 11.36 -46.98
CA ILE A 195 21.35 11.72 -47.81
C ILE A 195 21.42 13.20 -48.18
N VAL A 196 21.65 13.43 -49.48
CA VAL A 196 21.66 14.71 -50.17
C VAL A 196 20.24 15.32 -50.20
N LEU A 197 20.08 16.49 -49.58
CA LEU A 197 18.92 17.37 -49.71
C LEU A 197 18.96 18.11 -51.06
N ALA A 198 17.94 17.89 -51.89
CA ALA A 198 17.68 18.69 -53.08
C ALA A 198 16.45 19.59 -52.86
N ASN A 199 16.67 20.87 -53.13
CA ASN A 199 15.73 21.97 -53.12
C ASN A 199 14.47 21.74 -53.96
N THR A 200 13.33 22.22 -53.46
CA THR A 200 12.34 22.93 -54.29
C THR A 200 11.72 24.06 -53.47
N ALA A 201 11.90 25.28 -53.99
CA ALA A 201 11.30 26.52 -53.54
C ALA A 201 9.86 26.66 -54.05
N ASP A 202 9.20 27.71 -53.54
CA ASP A 202 7.94 28.34 -53.98
C ASP A 202 6.66 27.86 -53.28
N SER A 203 6.34 28.48 -52.14
CA SER A 203 5.15 29.34 -52.07
C SER A 203 5.21 30.28 -50.86
N ILE A 204 5.17 31.57 -51.16
CA ILE A 204 5.11 32.70 -50.23
C ILE A 204 3.62 33.00 -49.98
N ILE A 205 3.15 32.89 -48.74
CA ILE A 205 2.05 33.72 -48.23
C ILE A 205 2.43 34.22 -46.84
N ALA A 206 2.44 35.55 -46.74
CA ALA A 206 2.69 36.31 -45.53
C ALA A 206 1.53 36.15 -44.54
N GLN A 207 1.87 35.86 -43.28
CA GLN A 207 1.11 36.28 -42.10
C GLN A 207 2.05 36.32 -40.88
N GLU A 208 1.64 37.12 -39.92
CA GLU A 208 2.45 37.89 -38.98
C GLU A 208 3.39 37.11 -38.06
N ASN A 209 4.51 37.76 -37.73
CA ASN A 209 5.40 37.45 -36.62
C ASN A 209 4.60 37.13 -35.35
N ILE A 210 4.51 35.84 -35.03
CA ILE A 210 4.44 35.37 -33.65
C ILE A 210 5.81 34.74 -33.44
N GLU A 211 6.63 35.39 -32.60
CA GLU A 211 7.85 34.77 -32.10
C GLU A 211 7.44 33.45 -31.44
N GLU A 212 7.84 32.36 -32.08
CA GLU A 212 7.75 31.01 -31.56
C GLU A 212 8.76 30.90 -30.41
N SER A 213 8.45 31.56 -29.31
CA SER A 213 9.10 31.34 -28.04
C SER A 213 8.66 29.96 -27.59
N THR A 214 9.45 28.95 -27.90
CA THR A 214 9.41 27.68 -27.19
C THR A 214 9.42 28.02 -25.69
N PRO A 215 8.37 27.66 -24.93
CA PRO A 215 8.31 27.99 -23.52
C PRO A 215 9.49 27.30 -22.85
N THR A 216 10.43 28.10 -22.34
CA THR A 216 11.46 27.59 -21.44
C THR A 216 10.72 26.96 -20.27
N LEU A 217 10.92 25.66 -20.06
CA LEU A 217 10.38 24.88 -18.94
C LEU A 217 10.80 25.57 -17.64
N ASP A 218 9.92 26.41 -17.13
CA ASP A 218 10.06 27.04 -15.82
C ASP A 218 9.81 25.94 -14.79
N SER A 219 10.90 25.42 -14.21
CA SER A 219 10.88 24.32 -13.24
C SER A 219 10.55 24.81 -11.83
N THR A 220 10.10 26.06 -11.67
CA THR A 220 9.74 26.60 -10.36
C THR A 220 8.55 25.84 -9.75
N PRO A 221 8.62 25.41 -8.48
CA PRO A 221 7.49 24.77 -7.82
C PRO A 221 6.26 25.68 -7.75
N ILE A 222 5.08 25.13 -7.96
CA ILE A 222 3.80 25.81 -7.78
C ILE A 222 3.36 25.56 -6.34
N VAL A 223 3.53 26.56 -5.48
CA VAL A 223 3.30 26.45 -4.05
C VAL A 223 1.84 26.78 -3.73
N ILE A 224 1.14 25.82 -3.13
CA ILE A 224 -0.22 25.97 -2.61
C ILE A 224 -0.13 26.18 -1.09
N ASP A 225 -0.62 27.33 -0.60
CA ASP A 225 -0.85 27.52 0.83
C ASP A 225 -2.10 26.75 1.25
N LEU A 226 -1.90 25.64 1.97
CA LEU A 226 -2.99 24.77 2.39
C LEU A 226 -3.98 25.50 3.29
N TYR A 227 -3.52 26.39 4.16
CA TYR A 227 -4.38 27.08 5.11
C TYR A 227 -5.27 28.08 4.39
N GLU A 228 -4.68 28.93 3.54
CA GLU A 228 -5.41 29.95 2.78
C GLU A 228 -6.48 29.32 1.88
N VAL A 229 -6.10 28.28 1.11
CA VAL A 229 -7.01 27.68 0.13
C VAL A 229 -8.09 26.83 0.80
N SER A 230 -7.75 26.04 1.84
CA SER A 230 -8.73 25.24 2.58
C SER A 230 -9.72 26.13 3.35
N GLU A 231 -9.28 27.25 3.92
CA GLU A 231 -10.17 28.25 4.53
C GLU A 231 -11.11 28.87 3.49
N MET A 232 -10.59 29.21 2.30
CA MET A 232 -11.38 29.83 1.24
C MET A 232 -12.54 28.95 0.74
N ILE A 233 -12.33 27.65 0.66
CA ILE A 233 -13.35 26.68 0.24
C ILE A 233 -14.16 26.09 1.42
N GLY A 234 -13.74 26.35 2.66
CA GLY A 234 -14.46 25.97 3.87
C GLY A 234 -14.31 24.50 4.29
N ILE A 235 -13.14 23.89 4.06
CA ILE A 235 -12.83 22.51 4.48
C ILE A 235 -11.55 22.47 5.32
N SER A 236 -11.23 21.31 5.91
CA SER A 236 -9.97 21.17 6.65
C SER A 236 -8.76 21.04 5.71
N THR A 237 -7.57 21.38 6.20
CA THR A 237 -6.33 21.20 5.42
C THR A 237 -6.09 19.74 5.02
N GLU A 238 -6.56 18.80 5.84
CA GLU A 238 -6.42 17.36 5.59
C GLU A 238 -7.40 16.90 4.51
N ASP A 239 -8.67 17.33 4.58
CA ASP A 239 -9.66 17.07 3.53
C ASP A 239 -9.21 17.68 2.19
N TYR A 240 -8.64 18.89 2.21
CA TYR A 240 -8.12 19.51 1.00
C TYR A 240 -6.98 18.70 0.37
N ASN A 241 -6.04 18.20 1.19
CA ASN A 241 -4.99 17.30 0.69
C ASN A 241 -5.58 16.02 0.09
N THR A 242 -6.61 15.43 0.72
CA THR A 242 -7.33 14.29 0.15
C THR A 242 -7.94 14.63 -1.21
N PHE A 243 -8.66 15.75 -1.34
CA PHE A 243 -9.23 16.17 -2.62
C PHE A 243 -8.16 16.50 -3.67
N LEU A 244 -7.03 17.06 -3.27
CA LEU A 244 -5.91 17.32 -4.17
C LEU A 244 -5.32 16.01 -4.72
N ASN A 245 -5.18 14.99 -3.88
CA ASN A 245 -4.74 13.66 -4.31
C ASN A 245 -5.78 13.01 -5.23
N GLU A 246 -7.07 13.07 -4.88
CA GLU A 246 -8.16 12.57 -5.74
C GLU A 246 -8.19 13.28 -7.10
N TYR A 247 -7.86 14.58 -7.15
CA TYR A 247 -7.73 15.31 -8.40
C TYR A 247 -6.58 14.81 -9.26
N ILE A 248 -5.43 14.52 -8.65
CA ILE A 248 -4.27 13.92 -9.35
C ILE A 248 -4.64 12.54 -9.89
N ASP A 249 -5.29 11.70 -9.08
CA ASP A 249 -5.76 10.38 -9.49
C ASP A 249 -6.77 10.46 -10.64
N ALA A 250 -7.70 11.43 -10.59
CA ALA A 250 -8.62 11.72 -11.67
C ALA A 250 -7.89 12.17 -12.94
N ALA A 251 -6.85 13.01 -12.81
CA ALA A 251 -6.03 13.43 -13.94
C ALA A 251 -5.26 12.26 -14.58
N ILE A 252 -4.74 11.33 -13.80
CA ILE A 252 -4.05 10.13 -14.29
C ILE A 252 -5.05 9.19 -14.98
N SER A 253 -6.18 8.89 -14.34
CA SER A 253 -7.19 7.99 -14.93
C SER A 253 -7.80 8.52 -16.23
N LEU A 254 -7.85 9.84 -16.41
CA LEU A 254 -8.33 10.49 -17.63
C LEU A 254 -7.24 10.69 -18.70
N GLU A 255 -5.99 10.28 -18.46
CA GLU A 255 -4.89 10.50 -19.41
C GLU A 255 -5.19 9.94 -20.80
N GLN A 256 -5.68 8.71 -20.86
CA GLN A 256 -5.99 8.07 -22.14
C GLN A 256 -7.12 8.79 -22.89
N ASP A 257 -8.10 9.32 -22.15
CA ASP A 257 -9.19 10.10 -22.72
C ASP A 257 -8.72 11.50 -23.15
N LEU A 258 -7.79 12.11 -22.40
CA LEU A 258 -7.10 13.33 -22.82
C LEU A 258 -6.34 13.10 -24.12
N GLN A 259 -5.56 12.03 -24.25
CA GLN A 259 -4.78 11.71 -25.45
C GLN A 259 -5.65 11.15 -26.60
N SER A 260 -6.95 10.97 -26.40
CA SER A 260 -7.83 10.37 -27.38
C SER A 260 -7.98 11.23 -28.65
N THR A 261 -8.04 10.54 -29.80
CA THR A 261 -8.45 11.16 -31.07
C THR A 261 -9.95 11.46 -31.10
N ASP A 262 -10.74 10.86 -30.20
CA ASP A 262 -12.16 11.13 -30.05
C ASP A 262 -12.38 12.47 -29.32
N ASN A 263 -12.98 13.42 -30.04
CA ASN A 263 -13.23 14.76 -29.53
C ASN A 263 -14.23 14.78 -28.37
N GLU A 264 -15.19 13.86 -28.29
CA GLU A 264 -16.17 13.83 -27.19
C GLU A 264 -15.50 13.37 -25.89
N LYS A 265 -14.70 12.29 -25.95
CA LYS A 265 -13.94 11.79 -24.80
C LYS A 265 -12.97 12.84 -24.26
N ARG A 266 -12.19 13.42 -25.16
CA ARG A 266 -11.22 14.47 -24.83
C ARG A 266 -11.90 15.69 -24.22
N SER A 267 -12.95 16.21 -24.85
CA SER A 267 -13.68 17.36 -24.32
C SER A 267 -14.32 17.07 -22.96
N SER A 268 -14.80 15.83 -22.74
CA SER A 268 -15.34 15.40 -21.46
C SER A 268 -14.26 15.39 -20.37
N ALA A 269 -13.10 14.78 -20.64
CA ALA A 269 -11.98 14.73 -19.71
C ALA A 269 -11.47 16.15 -19.33
N ILE A 270 -11.28 17.02 -20.33
CA ILE A 270 -10.88 18.42 -20.12
C ILE A 270 -11.92 19.15 -19.24
N THR A 271 -13.21 18.95 -19.51
CA THR A 271 -14.28 19.60 -18.73
C THR A 271 -14.27 19.14 -17.28
N THR A 272 -14.12 17.84 -17.03
CA THR A 272 -14.03 17.29 -15.67
C THR A 272 -12.82 17.86 -14.93
N LEU A 273 -11.65 17.88 -15.56
CA LEU A 273 -10.42 18.39 -14.93
C LEU A 273 -10.48 19.89 -14.68
N ALA A 274 -11.11 20.66 -15.58
CA ALA A 274 -11.31 22.10 -15.38
C ALA A 274 -12.22 22.36 -14.17
N GLN A 275 -13.32 21.61 -14.05
CA GLN A 275 -14.26 21.73 -12.94
C GLN A 275 -13.62 21.40 -11.59
N LEU A 276 -12.85 20.30 -11.53
CA LEU A 276 -12.15 19.93 -10.30
C LEU A 276 -11.06 20.93 -9.93
N ALA A 277 -10.28 21.41 -10.91
CA ALA A 277 -9.27 22.45 -10.69
C ALA A 277 -9.89 23.78 -10.21
N ASP A 278 -11.07 24.14 -10.70
CA ASP A 278 -11.83 25.30 -10.23
C ASP A 278 -12.27 25.14 -8.77
N ILE A 279 -12.77 23.95 -8.39
CA ILE A 279 -13.18 23.66 -7.01
C ILE A 279 -11.99 23.74 -6.06
N LEU A 280 -10.85 23.17 -6.47
CA LEU A 280 -9.59 23.20 -5.71
C LEU A 280 -8.85 24.53 -5.81
N GLN A 281 -9.34 25.49 -6.58
CA GLN A 281 -8.73 26.82 -6.70
C GLN A 281 -7.28 26.75 -7.17
N LEU A 282 -7.02 25.96 -8.22
CA LEU A 282 -5.71 25.77 -8.85
C LEU A 282 -5.59 26.64 -10.11
N PRO A 283 -5.28 27.95 -10.02
CA PRO A 283 -5.36 28.88 -11.15
C PRO A 283 -4.37 28.54 -12.28
N GLU A 284 -3.17 28.10 -11.94
CA GLU A 284 -2.15 27.71 -12.94
C GLU A 284 -2.59 26.46 -13.70
N VAL A 285 -3.03 25.43 -12.98
CA VAL A 285 -3.53 24.18 -13.57
C VAL A 285 -4.76 24.44 -14.45
N ASN A 286 -5.70 25.25 -13.97
CA ASN A 286 -6.88 25.62 -14.73
C ASN A 286 -6.54 26.38 -16.03
N THR A 287 -5.50 27.20 -16.01
CA THR A 287 -4.99 27.87 -17.22
C THR A 287 -4.50 26.84 -18.22
N MET A 288 -3.75 25.82 -17.78
CA MET A 288 -3.29 24.72 -18.63
C MET A 288 -4.43 23.91 -19.20
N VAL A 289 -5.42 23.54 -18.38
CA VAL A 289 -6.58 22.76 -18.83
C VAL A 289 -7.41 23.55 -19.85
N LYS A 290 -7.50 24.88 -19.71
CA LYS A 290 -8.13 25.73 -20.73
C LYS A 290 -7.31 25.79 -22.02
N GLN A 291 -5.99 25.79 -21.94
CA GLN A 291 -5.13 25.74 -23.12
C GLN A 291 -5.27 24.42 -23.87
N LEU A 292 -5.42 23.28 -23.16
CA LEU A 292 -5.75 21.98 -23.77
C LEU A 292 -7.02 22.02 -24.62
N SER A 293 -8.00 22.87 -24.26
CA SER A 293 -9.24 23.00 -25.04
C SER A 293 -9.11 23.84 -26.31
N LEU A 294 -8.05 24.66 -26.42
CA LEU A 294 -7.87 25.64 -27.49
C LEU A 294 -6.90 25.17 -28.59
N GLU A 295 -6.13 24.12 -28.34
CA GLU A 295 -5.09 23.69 -29.25
C GLU A 295 -5.57 22.79 -30.40
N SER A 296 -4.88 22.91 -31.53
CA SER A 296 -5.10 22.05 -32.70
C SER A 296 -4.53 20.65 -32.49
N GLU A 297 -5.11 19.65 -33.14
CA GLU A 297 -4.75 18.21 -33.03
C GLU A 297 -3.24 17.92 -33.17
N ASN A 298 -2.47 18.77 -33.88
CA ASN A 298 -1.05 18.55 -34.11
C ASN A 298 -0.14 18.84 -32.90
N ASN A 299 -0.59 19.64 -31.92
CA ASN A 299 0.21 20.00 -30.73
C ASN A 299 -0.33 19.37 -29.44
N HIS A 300 -1.36 18.54 -29.57
CA HIS A 300 -2.14 18.04 -28.45
C HIS A 300 -1.30 17.20 -27.47
N THR A 301 -0.45 16.30 -27.97
CA THR A 301 0.45 15.49 -27.14
C THR A 301 1.39 16.35 -26.30
N THR A 302 1.98 17.39 -26.90
CA THR A 302 2.89 18.32 -26.21
C THR A 302 2.18 19.08 -25.09
N SER A 303 0.90 19.43 -25.27
CA SER A 303 0.14 20.12 -24.24
C SER A 303 -0.34 19.21 -23.12
N VAL A 304 -0.61 17.95 -23.42
CA VAL A 304 -0.85 16.93 -22.39
C VAL A 304 0.42 16.73 -21.55
N GLU A 305 1.58 16.59 -22.18
CA GLU A 305 2.88 16.51 -21.47
C GLU A 305 3.11 17.75 -20.60
N TRP A 306 2.79 18.95 -21.10
CA TRP A 306 2.95 20.18 -20.36
C TRP A 306 1.97 20.30 -19.18
N PHE A 307 0.74 19.79 -19.33
CA PHE A 307 -0.21 19.68 -18.24
C PHE A 307 0.33 18.80 -17.11
N TYR A 308 0.86 17.61 -17.41
CA TYR A 308 1.45 16.73 -16.39
C TYR A 308 2.74 17.31 -15.79
N ASN A 309 3.54 18.02 -16.56
CA ASN A 309 4.66 18.78 -16.04
C ASN A 309 4.22 19.86 -15.04
N THR A 310 3.09 20.52 -15.31
CA THR A 310 2.51 21.50 -14.40
C THR A 310 1.99 20.82 -13.12
N LEU A 311 1.34 19.67 -13.24
CA LEU A 311 0.88 18.89 -12.09
C LEU A 311 2.04 18.44 -11.19
N SER A 312 3.15 17.97 -11.77
CA SER A 312 4.31 17.50 -11.00
C SER A 312 5.01 18.61 -10.21
N ARG A 313 4.78 19.87 -10.59
CA ARG A 313 5.30 21.05 -9.87
C ARG A 313 4.44 21.45 -8.68
N LEU A 314 3.24 20.88 -8.49
CA LEU A 314 2.35 21.23 -7.38
C LEU A 314 2.95 20.79 -6.04
N THR A 315 3.36 21.77 -5.24
CA THR A 315 3.80 21.59 -3.86
C THR A 315 2.84 22.25 -2.90
N THR A 316 2.78 21.76 -1.67
CA THR A 316 1.90 22.27 -0.60
C THR A 316 2.76 22.71 0.56
N ILE A 317 2.43 23.85 1.17
CA ILE A 317 3.05 24.32 2.40
C ILE A 317 2.00 24.41 3.50
N GLN A 318 2.40 24.05 4.72
CA GLN A 318 1.58 24.25 5.91
C GLN A 318 2.18 25.43 6.68
N SER A 319 1.40 26.49 6.89
CA SER A 319 1.88 27.81 7.33
C SER A 319 2.49 27.85 8.75
N ASN A 320 2.71 26.70 9.40
CA ASN A 320 3.40 26.58 10.69
C ASN A 320 4.94 26.57 10.59
N GLU A 321 5.53 26.57 9.40
CA GLU A 321 7.00 26.57 9.22
C GLU A 321 7.64 27.96 9.03
N ILE A 322 6.88 29.05 9.15
CA ILE A 322 7.43 30.42 8.97
C ILE A 322 7.56 31.15 10.31
N GLN A 323 8.47 30.71 11.17
CA GLN A 323 9.21 31.50 12.20
C GLN A 323 10.47 30.68 12.54
N THR A 324 11.74 31.06 12.41
CA THR A 324 12.39 32.37 12.38
C THR A 324 13.83 32.16 11.88
N THR A 325 14.23 32.76 10.76
CA THR A 325 15.65 33.01 10.46
C THR A 325 15.76 34.38 9.79
N GLN A 326 15.89 35.43 10.60
CA GLN A 326 16.72 36.57 10.24
C GLN A 326 17.05 37.44 11.46
N ASP A 327 18.36 37.64 11.61
CA ASP A 327 19.08 38.78 12.18
C ASP A 327 19.24 38.96 13.71
N THR A 328 20.43 38.53 14.14
CA THR A 328 21.36 39.15 15.10
C THR A 328 21.19 40.67 15.29
N GLU A 329 20.98 41.12 16.53
CA GLU A 329 21.81 42.16 17.18
C GLU A 329 21.47 42.29 18.69
N GLU A 330 22.47 42.73 19.43
CA GLU A 330 22.63 42.78 20.88
C GLU A 330 21.48 43.44 21.66
N SER A 331 21.10 42.86 22.82
CA SER A 331 21.08 43.61 24.09
C SER A 331 20.84 42.67 25.26
N SER A 332 21.73 42.80 26.24
CA SER A 332 21.60 42.37 27.63
C SER A 332 20.21 42.69 28.20
N ILE A 333 19.68 41.79 29.04
CA ILE A 333 19.16 42.09 30.39
C ILE A 333 19.17 40.79 31.18
N GLU A 334 19.80 40.89 32.35
CA GLU A 334 19.75 39.97 33.48
C GLU A 334 18.29 39.79 33.89
N ASP A 335 17.81 38.55 34.08
CA ASP A 335 16.95 38.28 35.22
C ASP A 335 16.91 36.81 35.61
N GLU A 336 16.98 36.68 36.92
CA GLU A 336 17.19 35.51 37.76
C GLU A 336 15.86 34.78 37.97
N ILE A 337 15.74 33.52 37.53
CA ILE A 337 14.74 32.60 38.08
C ILE A 337 15.40 31.26 38.40
N VAL A 338 15.69 31.13 39.69
CA VAL A 338 15.97 29.89 40.40
C VAL A 338 14.73 29.00 40.40
N LEU A 339 14.83 27.76 39.94
CA LEU A 339 14.00 26.65 40.43
C LEU A 339 14.78 25.34 40.38
N ASN A 340 14.96 24.78 41.58
CA ASN A 340 15.59 23.50 41.89
C ASN A 340 14.88 22.30 41.23
N ALA A 341 15.68 21.43 40.59
CA ALA A 341 15.88 19.97 40.81
C ALA A 341 14.67 19.05 41.16
N PRO A 342 14.65 17.76 40.74
CA PRO A 342 15.84 16.88 40.70
C PRO A 342 15.97 15.92 39.49
N ALA A 343 17.16 15.33 39.45
CA ALA A 343 17.73 14.45 38.44
C ALA A 343 17.06 13.08 38.28
N SER A 344 16.97 12.63 37.02
CA SER A 344 17.07 11.27 36.45
C SER A 344 16.61 11.45 34.99
N ASP A 345 17.29 11.04 33.92
CA ASP A 345 18.22 9.95 33.69
C ASP A 345 19.26 10.36 32.64
N THR A 346 20.37 9.63 32.67
CA THR A 346 21.45 9.62 31.70
C THR A 346 20.90 9.48 30.27
N ILE A 347 20.87 10.57 29.52
CA ILE A 347 20.76 10.49 28.05
C ILE A 347 22.16 10.10 27.59
N GLU A 348 22.36 8.82 27.29
CA GLU A 348 23.45 8.41 26.43
C GLU A 348 23.26 9.16 25.11
N GLU A 349 24.21 10.03 24.75
CA GLU A 349 24.30 10.65 23.45
C GLU A 349 24.41 9.53 22.40
N LYS A 350 23.27 9.10 21.84
CA LYS A 350 23.26 8.28 20.63
C LYS A 350 23.86 9.14 19.53
N ASN A 351 25.04 8.75 19.06
CA ASN A 351 25.73 9.34 17.90
C ASN A 351 25.01 9.02 16.58
N GLY A 352 23.68 9.14 16.54
CA GLY A 352 22.85 8.93 15.36
C GLY A 352 22.93 10.09 14.38
N PHE A 353 22.52 9.85 13.13
CA PHE A 353 22.41 10.92 12.13
C PHE A 353 21.16 11.80 12.34
N GLY A 354 20.28 11.43 13.26
CA GLY A 354 19.01 12.08 13.54
C GLY A 354 17.84 11.14 13.28
N THR A 355 16.64 11.69 13.12
CA THR A 355 15.43 10.93 12.79
C THR A 355 14.87 11.44 11.47
N ILE A 356 14.56 10.54 10.54
CA ILE A 356 13.93 10.88 9.26
C ILE A 356 12.44 10.57 9.39
N SER A 357 11.59 11.57 9.14
CA SER A 357 10.16 11.38 8.90
C SER A 357 9.92 11.19 7.41
N LEU A 358 9.18 10.12 7.07
CA LEU A 358 8.75 9.83 5.70
C LEU A 358 7.30 10.27 5.45
N GLU A 359 6.63 10.79 6.47
CA GLU A 359 5.29 11.33 6.40
C GLU A 359 5.25 12.58 5.50
N GLY A 360 4.26 12.66 4.61
CA GLY A 360 4.07 13.81 3.72
C GLY A 360 5.04 13.88 2.53
N ILE A 361 5.90 12.89 2.32
CA ILE A 361 6.73 12.81 1.11
C ILE A 361 5.84 12.58 -0.10
N LYS A 362 5.92 13.49 -1.07
CA LYS A 362 5.17 13.40 -2.31
C LYS A 362 5.80 12.37 -3.25
N PRO A 363 5.00 11.52 -3.92
CA PRO A 363 5.50 10.63 -4.97
C PRO A 363 6.21 11.42 -6.08
N ILE A 364 7.35 10.93 -6.54
CA ILE A 364 8.00 11.42 -7.76
C ILE A 364 7.70 10.41 -8.85
N HIS A 365 6.91 10.82 -9.84
CA HIS A 365 6.48 9.97 -10.93
C HIS A 365 7.64 9.57 -11.85
N PHE A 366 7.61 8.32 -12.29
CA PHE A 366 8.42 7.81 -13.39
C PHE A 366 7.67 6.70 -14.11
N ASP A 367 7.93 6.56 -15.41
CA ASP A 367 7.22 5.58 -16.23
C ASP A 367 7.85 4.19 -16.09
N PHE A 368 7.21 3.33 -15.30
CA PHE A 368 7.49 1.89 -15.31
C PHE A 368 6.47 1.16 -16.18
N GLN A 369 6.94 0.26 -17.04
CA GLN A 369 6.07 -0.56 -17.89
C GLN A 369 6.32 -2.04 -17.62
N LEU A 370 5.31 -2.70 -17.06
CA LEU A 370 5.39 -4.09 -16.65
C LEU A 370 5.68 -5.02 -17.84
N GLU A 371 5.02 -4.78 -18.97
CA GLU A 371 5.20 -5.53 -20.21
C GLU A 371 6.58 -5.31 -20.82
N ALA A 372 7.12 -4.09 -20.73
CA ALA A 372 8.46 -3.80 -21.21
C ALA A 372 9.50 -4.56 -20.39
N ALA A 373 9.37 -4.54 -19.05
CA ALA A 373 10.24 -5.30 -18.17
C ALA A 373 10.14 -6.82 -18.42
N ALA A 374 8.94 -7.35 -18.63
CA ALA A 374 8.71 -8.75 -18.97
C ALA A 374 9.35 -9.15 -20.31
N ASN A 375 9.20 -8.32 -21.34
CA ASN A 375 9.85 -8.53 -22.63
C ASN A 375 11.39 -8.51 -22.51
N ASP A 376 11.94 -7.53 -21.80
CA ASP A 376 13.39 -7.38 -21.61
C ASP A 376 14.00 -8.55 -20.82
N LEU A 377 13.24 -9.09 -19.86
CA LEU A 377 13.65 -10.25 -19.07
C LEU A 377 13.31 -11.59 -19.74
N SER A 378 12.57 -11.57 -20.86
CA SER A 378 12.06 -12.76 -21.52
C SER A 378 11.26 -13.67 -20.58
N LEU A 379 10.45 -13.06 -19.71
CA LEU A 379 9.61 -13.74 -18.72
C LEU A 379 8.13 -13.40 -18.96
N PRO A 380 7.18 -14.26 -18.53
CA PRO A 380 5.76 -13.92 -18.53
C PRO A 380 5.47 -12.67 -17.69
N VAL A 381 4.51 -11.86 -18.13
CA VAL A 381 4.13 -10.61 -17.45
C VAL A 381 3.66 -10.89 -16.03
N GLU A 382 2.87 -11.96 -15.85
CA GLU A 382 2.32 -12.37 -14.56
C GLU A 382 3.42 -12.73 -13.56
N LEU A 383 4.54 -13.28 -14.03
CA LEU A 383 5.69 -13.62 -13.18
C LEU A 383 6.49 -12.37 -12.79
N ILE A 384 6.62 -11.40 -13.70
CA ILE A 384 7.24 -10.11 -13.36
C ILE A 384 6.37 -9.36 -12.36
N GLU A 385 5.05 -9.40 -12.51
CA GLU A 385 4.12 -8.81 -11.56
C GLU A 385 4.32 -9.39 -10.15
N GLU A 386 4.39 -10.71 -10.02
CA GLU A 386 4.69 -11.40 -8.76
C GLU A 386 6.02 -10.89 -8.15
N PHE A 387 7.09 -10.85 -8.94
CA PHE A 387 8.39 -10.37 -8.46
C PHE A 387 8.38 -8.89 -8.08
N VAL A 388 7.57 -8.08 -8.74
CA VAL A 388 7.39 -6.66 -8.42
C VAL A 388 6.66 -6.51 -7.08
N HIS A 389 5.62 -7.29 -6.82
CA HIS A 389 4.93 -7.31 -5.52
C HIS A 389 5.86 -7.76 -4.39
N ASP A 390 6.63 -8.83 -4.61
CA ASP A 390 7.66 -9.28 -3.66
C ASP A 390 8.69 -8.17 -3.37
N PHE A 391 9.12 -7.46 -4.41
CA PHE A 391 10.04 -6.34 -4.27
C PHE A 391 9.43 -5.18 -3.48
N ILE A 392 8.15 -4.85 -3.68
CA ILE A 392 7.45 -3.80 -2.92
C ILE A 392 7.43 -4.15 -1.43
N GLU A 393 7.09 -5.39 -1.08
CA GLU A 393 7.10 -5.83 0.32
C GLU A 393 8.51 -5.77 0.91
N GLN A 394 9.51 -6.28 0.19
CA GLN A 394 10.91 -6.24 0.59
C GLN A 394 11.38 -4.79 0.81
N ALA A 395 11.09 -3.89 -0.12
CA ALA A 395 11.47 -2.48 -0.05
C ALA A 395 10.89 -1.78 1.19
N ARG A 396 9.64 -2.05 1.56
CA ARG A 396 9.04 -1.51 2.80
C ARG A 396 9.77 -2.00 4.05
N ILE A 397 10.06 -3.30 4.13
CA ILE A 397 10.72 -3.90 5.30
C ILE A 397 12.15 -3.33 5.44
N GLU A 398 12.89 -3.32 4.34
CA GLU A 398 14.27 -2.88 4.31
C GLU A 398 14.39 -1.36 4.52
N THR A 399 13.44 -0.56 4.02
CA THR A 399 13.43 0.88 4.30
C THR A 399 13.24 1.16 5.79
N LYS A 400 12.38 0.42 6.49
CA LYS A 400 12.25 0.58 7.95
C LYS A 400 13.57 0.29 8.68
N LYS A 401 14.31 -0.74 8.26
CA LYS A 401 15.65 -1.02 8.79
C LYS A 401 16.63 0.10 8.46
N MET A 402 16.55 0.66 7.26
CA MET A 402 17.38 1.79 6.83
C MET A 402 17.17 3.02 7.72
N LEU A 403 15.93 3.33 8.08
CA LEU A 403 15.61 4.43 9.01
C LEU A 403 16.15 4.17 10.42
N LEU A 404 16.02 2.94 10.93
CA LEU A 404 16.60 2.57 12.23
C LEU A 404 18.13 2.70 12.22
N SER A 405 18.80 2.23 11.18
CA SER A 405 20.25 2.41 11.01
C SER A 405 20.64 3.89 10.91
N TYR A 406 19.79 4.73 10.33
CA TYR A 406 20.00 6.19 10.30
C TYR A 406 19.96 6.80 11.70
N GLU A 407 18.99 6.41 12.53
CA GLU A 407 18.89 6.80 13.94
C GLU A 407 20.07 6.31 14.78
N GLU A 408 20.66 5.18 14.41
CA GLU A 408 21.82 4.60 15.09
C GLU A 408 23.16 5.16 14.58
N GLY A 409 23.16 5.89 13.46
CA GLY A 409 24.39 6.41 12.85
C GLY A 409 25.18 5.34 12.08
N ASP A 410 24.54 4.23 11.71
CA ASP A 410 25.17 3.09 11.03
C ASP A 410 25.11 3.25 9.51
N LEU A 411 26.07 3.99 8.97
CA LEU A 411 26.20 4.21 7.53
C LEU A 411 26.43 2.91 6.74
N ASP A 412 27.18 1.95 7.29
CA ASP A 412 27.50 0.69 6.61
C ASP A 412 26.23 -0.15 6.39
N SER A 413 25.36 -0.22 7.40
CA SER A 413 24.06 -0.87 7.26
C SER A 413 23.17 -0.18 6.23
N ILE A 414 23.12 1.16 6.21
CA ILE A 414 22.34 1.92 5.21
C ILE A 414 22.85 1.64 3.79
N GLN A 415 24.16 1.67 3.58
CA GLN A 415 24.78 1.39 2.28
C GLN A 415 24.54 -0.06 1.84
N LYS A 416 24.58 -1.03 2.76
CA LYS A 416 24.24 -2.44 2.47
C LYS A 416 22.78 -2.61 2.06
N ILE A 417 21.87 -1.92 2.72
CA ILE A 417 20.44 -1.93 2.34
C ILE A 417 20.26 -1.28 0.96
N GLY A 418 20.92 -0.13 0.72
CA GLY A 418 20.95 0.52 -0.59
C GLY A 418 21.44 -0.42 -1.70
N HIS A 419 22.54 -1.14 -1.45
CA HIS A 419 23.07 -2.15 -2.37
C HIS A 419 22.07 -3.28 -2.66
N LEU A 420 21.43 -3.84 -1.63
CA LEU A 420 20.46 -4.91 -1.74
C LEU A 420 19.26 -4.51 -2.61
N LEU A 421 18.62 -3.38 -2.27
CA LEU A 421 17.43 -2.91 -2.97
C LEU A 421 17.77 -2.43 -4.39
N LYS A 422 18.97 -1.86 -4.59
CA LYS A 422 19.45 -1.49 -5.92
C LYS A 422 19.58 -2.71 -6.82
N GLY A 423 20.15 -3.80 -6.30
CA GLY A 423 20.29 -5.06 -7.05
C GLY A 423 18.93 -5.62 -7.44
N ALA A 424 17.98 -5.66 -6.50
CA ALA A 424 16.63 -6.14 -6.76
C ALA A 424 15.88 -5.28 -7.80
N SER A 425 15.87 -3.95 -7.63
CA SER A 425 15.23 -3.03 -8.58
C SER A 425 15.86 -3.07 -9.98
N SER A 426 17.19 -3.17 -10.08
CA SER A 426 17.89 -3.29 -11.37
C SER A 426 17.54 -4.58 -12.11
N ASN A 427 17.43 -5.70 -11.36
CA ASN A 427 17.01 -6.98 -11.92
C ASN A 427 15.59 -6.94 -12.49
N LEU A 428 14.71 -6.13 -11.89
CA LEU A 428 13.33 -5.90 -12.34
C LEU A 428 13.18 -4.75 -13.33
N ARG A 429 14.29 -4.14 -13.78
CA ARG A 429 14.29 -2.98 -14.70
C ARG A 429 13.59 -1.73 -14.16
N ILE A 430 13.52 -1.58 -12.84
CA ILE A 430 12.97 -0.38 -12.17
C ILE A 430 14.09 0.66 -12.03
N ASN A 431 14.50 1.24 -13.17
CA ASN A 431 15.73 2.04 -13.27
C ASN A 431 15.74 3.25 -12.33
N ALA A 432 14.63 3.99 -12.22
CA ALA A 432 14.56 5.18 -11.37
C ALA A 432 14.82 4.86 -9.88
N LEU A 433 14.32 3.72 -9.39
CA LEU A 433 14.63 3.26 -8.03
C LEU A 433 16.09 2.85 -7.91
N SER A 434 16.60 2.08 -8.87
CA SER A 434 17.99 1.65 -8.89
C SER A 434 18.97 2.83 -8.85
N ASP A 435 18.67 3.90 -9.58
CA ASP A 435 19.47 5.12 -9.62
C ASP A 435 19.46 5.84 -8.26
N THR A 436 18.29 6.02 -7.63
CA THR A 436 18.26 6.64 -6.30
C THR A 436 18.90 5.78 -5.20
N LEU A 437 18.82 4.46 -5.34
CA LEU A 437 19.47 3.53 -4.41
C LEU A 437 20.99 3.46 -4.64
N TYR A 438 21.46 3.77 -5.86
CA TYR A 438 22.88 4.00 -6.13
C TYR A 438 23.41 5.19 -5.32
N ASP A 439 22.68 6.31 -5.30
CA ASP A 439 23.06 7.49 -4.53
C ASP A 439 23.19 7.17 -3.03
N ILE A 440 22.26 6.37 -2.48
CA ILE A 440 22.32 5.90 -1.08
C ILE A 440 23.51 4.95 -0.86
N GLN A 441 23.72 3.98 -1.75
CA GLN A 441 24.80 2.98 -1.63
C GLN A 441 26.18 3.62 -1.54
N PHE A 442 26.42 4.68 -2.32
CA PHE A 442 27.73 5.33 -2.42
C PHE A 442 27.80 6.67 -1.67
N CYS A 443 26.82 6.95 -0.80
CA CYS A 443 26.81 8.16 0.01
C CYS A 443 27.89 8.09 1.10
N GLU A 444 28.93 8.92 1.00
CA GLU A 444 29.97 9.08 2.03
C GLU A 444 29.67 10.25 2.99
N ASP A 445 28.77 11.17 2.61
CA ASP A 445 28.40 12.36 3.37
C ASP A 445 27.06 12.16 4.09
N SER A 446 27.09 11.98 5.41
CA SER A 446 25.90 11.76 6.23
C SER A 446 24.89 12.90 6.14
N ASN A 447 25.30 14.12 5.77
CA ASN A 447 24.39 15.26 5.65
C ASN A 447 23.48 15.19 4.41
N GLN A 448 23.86 14.42 3.39
CA GLN A 448 23.06 14.25 2.17
C GLN A 448 22.19 13.00 2.21
N LEU A 449 22.47 12.09 3.15
CA LEU A 449 21.84 10.79 3.23
C LEU A 449 20.33 10.88 3.44
N GLU A 450 19.87 11.81 4.28
CA GLU A 450 18.43 12.07 4.46
C GLU A 450 17.75 12.45 3.14
N ASN A 451 18.37 13.34 2.36
CA ASN A 451 17.82 13.77 1.08
C ASN A 451 17.72 12.60 0.09
N PHE A 452 18.76 11.77 0.01
CA PHE A 452 18.74 10.58 -0.85
C PHE A 452 17.68 9.56 -0.42
N ILE A 453 17.53 9.30 0.88
CA ILE A 453 16.49 8.42 1.42
C ILE A 453 15.10 8.96 1.07
N LYS A 454 14.85 10.26 1.26
CA LYS A 454 13.57 10.89 0.94
C LYS A 454 13.26 10.82 -0.55
N ARG A 455 14.25 11.06 -1.42
CA ARG A 455 14.09 10.99 -2.88
C ARG A 455 13.83 9.57 -3.36
N TYR A 456 14.55 8.58 -2.82
CA TYR A 456 14.26 7.16 -3.07
C TYR A 456 12.84 6.81 -2.65
N TRP A 457 12.42 7.21 -1.46
CA TRP A 457 11.09 6.92 -0.95
C TRP A 457 9.99 7.55 -1.80
N ALA A 458 10.21 8.78 -2.30
CA ALA A 458 9.29 9.43 -3.22
C ALA A 458 9.10 8.65 -4.53
N HIS A 459 10.18 8.14 -5.15
CA HIS A 459 10.02 7.25 -6.30
C HIS A 459 9.33 5.93 -5.92
N PHE A 460 9.67 5.37 -4.76
CA PHE A 460 9.08 4.12 -4.29
C PHE A 460 7.56 4.22 -4.13
N LEU A 461 7.07 5.32 -3.54
CA LEU A 461 5.64 5.58 -3.40
C LEU A 461 4.94 5.65 -4.77
N SER A 462 5.55 6.34 -5.74
CA SER A 462 4.98 6.41 -7.09
C SER A 462 4.92 5.05 -7.75
N PHE A 463 5.99 4.26 -7.63
CA PHE A 463 6.07 2.92 -8.19
C PHE A 463 5.01 1.99 -7.59
N GLU A 464 4.90 1.97 -6.27
CA GLU A 464 3.91 1.16 -5.56
C GLU A 464 2.47 1.55 -5.93
N GLN A 465 2.19 2.85 -6.03
CA GLN A 465 0.88 3.33 -6.47
C GLN A 465 0.56 2.87 -7.89
N GLN A 466 1.52 3.01 -8.81
CA GLN A 466 1.35 2.59 -10.19
C GLN A 466 1.02 1.10 -10.31
N ILE A 467 1.76 0.23 -9.60
CA ILE A 467 1.52 -1.22 -9.62
C ILE A 467 0.16 -1.57 -9.01
N ASN A 468 -0.21 -0.96 -7.89
CA ASN A 468 -1.51 -1.21 -7.25
C ASN A 468 -2.72 -0.79 -8.11
N ILE A 469 -2.52 0.16 -9.03
CA ILE A 469 -3.55 0.56 -10.01
C ILE A 469 -3.64 -0.49 -11.14
N ILE A 470 -2.50 -1.01 -11.61
CA ILE A 470 -2.44 -1.99 -12.70
C ILE A 470 -2.98 -3.37 -12.27
N SER A 471 -2.74 -3.77 -11.02
CA SER A 471 -3.17 -5.07 -10.47
C SER A 471 -4.66 -5.14 -10.06
N LYS A 472 -5.43 -4.05 -10.22
CA LYS A 472 -6.89 -4.00 -9.97
C LYS A 472 -7.68 -4.09 -11.27
#